data_AF-A0A698FE67-F1
#
_entry.id   AF-A0A698FE67-F1
#
_cell.length_a   1.000
_cell.length_b   1.000
_cell.length_c   1.000
_cell.angle_alpha   90.00
_cell.angle_beta   90.00
_cell.angle_gamma   90.00
#
_symmetry.space_group_name_H-M   'P 1'
#
loop_
_entity.id
_entity.type
_entity.pdbx_description
1 polymer ?
#
loop_
_entity_poly.entity_id
_entity_poly.type
_entity_poly.pdbx_seq_one_letter_code
_entity_poly.pdbx_strand_id
1 'polypeptide(L)'
;MKIVLLTILSFLGLWGLSFDELIYNKNEAKPSFDCSRLKDNGKNDDELILCNKIGAINEFENKKLALIDNIFISLYQELLDNANDNMKEDFKLVLKKMFKERKNYTKAISNDYLHISQDPALPFVYKTDYIGKIYAKAFLGLMQKAKKDTQSKEKLRQIFNNQIDKYENLIQQSIQDPINLEIFIDNLAQEDLIDYNAKLRF
;
A
#
# COMPACT_ATOMS: atom_id res chain seq x y z
N MET A 1 5.99 -36.15 32.16
CA MET A 1 6.50 -35.03 31.33
C MET A 1 5.90 -35.12 29.92
N LYS A 2 4.59 -34.86 29.78
CA LYS A 2 3.86 -34.98 28.48
C LYS A 2 3.13 -33.68 28.08
N ILE A 3 3.19 -32.65 28.92
CA ILE A 3 2.45 -31.38 28.72
C ILE A 3 3.32 -30.34 27.98
N VAL A 4 4.65 -30.47 28.02
CA VAL A 4 5.57 -29.49 27.39
C VAL A 4 5.64 -29.64 25.86
N LEU A 5 5.30 -30.81 25.30
CA LEU A 5 5.38 -31.04 23.86
C LEU A 5 4.20 -30.43 23.08
N LEU A 6 3.07 -30.17 23.75
CA LEU A 6 1.86 -29.63 23.11
C LEU A 6 1.86 -28.11 23.01
N THR A 7 2.64 -27.40 23.84
CA THR A 7 2.80 -25.94 23.74
C THR A 7 3.88 -25.52 22.75
N ILE A 8 4.81 -26.42 22.39
CA ILE A 8 5.84 -26.13 21.38
C ILE A 8 5.31 -26.37 19.96
N LEU A 9 4.37 -27.30 19.77
CA LEU A 9 3.71 -27.50 18.46
C LEU A 9 2.67 -26.42 18.11
N SER A 10 2.13 -25.69 19.08
CA SER A 10 1.22 -24.56 18.81
C SER A 10 1.92 -23.29 18.30
N PHE A 11 3.26 -23.27 18.25
CA PHE A 11 4.05 -22.16 17.70
C PHE A 11 4.58 -22.38 16.28
N LEU A 12 4.34 -23.56 15.68
CA LEU A 12 4.82 -23.90 14.33
C LEU A 12 3.78 -23.62 13.21
N GLY A 13 2.64 -22.99 13.55
CA GLY A 13 1.49 -22.81 12.65
C GLY A 13 1.13 -21.37 12.28
N LEU A 14 1.88 -20.36 12.72
CA LEU A 14 1.68 -18.96 12.33
C LEU A 14 2.83 -18.53 11.43
N TRP A 15 2.92 -19.16 10.26
CA TRP A 15 3.70 -18.61 9.15
C TRP A 15 2.81 -17.54 8.53
N GLY A 16 2.73 -16.37 9.18
CA GLY A 16 2.19 -15.19 8.55
C GLY A 16 2.98 -14.92 7.26
N LEU A 17 2.30 -14.43 6.23
CA LEU A 17 2.95 -14.12 4.95
C LEU A 17 4.11 -13.15 5.21
N SER A 18 5.22 -13.28 4.49
CA SER A 18 6.27 -12.24 4.47
C SER A 18 6.11 -11.32 3.27
N PHE A 19 6.74 -10.14 3.31
CA PHE A 19 6.81 -9.25 2.16
C PHE A 19 7.39 -9.95 0.92
N ASP A 20 8.47 -10.73 1.09
CA ASP A 20 9.06 -11.51 0.00
C ASP A 20 8.08 -12.54 -0.55
N GLU A 21 7.34 -13.24 0.31
CA GLU A 21 6.32 -14.19 -0.14
C GLU A 21 5.19 -13.51 -0.92
N LEU A 22 4.79 -12.29 -0.53
CA LEU A 22 3.80 -11.49 -1.26
C LEU A 22 4.32 -11.04 -2.63
N ILE A 23 5.59 -10.64 -2.72
CA ILE A 23 6.23 -10.19 -3.95
C ILE A 23 6.48 -11.34 -4.94
N TYR A 24 6.95 -12.48 -4.45
CA TYR A 24 7.33 -13.64 -5.27
C TYR A 24 6.20 -14.69 -5.42
N ASN A 25 5.00 -14.42 -4.89
CA ASN A 25 3.84 -15.26 -5.11
C ASN A 25 3.55 -15.42 -6.62
N LYS A 26 3.21 -16.64 -7.04
CA LYS A 26 2.83 -16.95 -8.44
C LYS A 26 1.54 -16.25 -8.86
N ASN A 27 0.65 -15.94 -7.91
CA ASN A 27 -0.46 -15.05 -8.16
C ASN A 27 0.08 -13.63 -8.14
N GLU A 28 0.36 -13.08 -9.33
CA GLU A 28 0.82 -11.69 -9.47
C GLU A 28 -0.12 -10.74 -8.70
N ALA A 29 0.43 -9.99 -7.75
CA ALA A 29 -0.29 -8.90 -7.12
C ALA A 29 -0.65 -7.87 -8.19
N LYS A 30 -1.94 -7.78 -8.49
CA LYS A 30 -2.49 -6.80 -9.43
C LYS A 30 -3.00 -5.58 -8.65
N PRO A 31 -2.86 -4.37 -9.20
CA PRO A 31 -3.46 -3.19 -8.57
C PRO A 31 -4.99 -3.34 -8.50
N SER A 32 -5.61 -2.51 -7.68
CA SER A 32 -7.05 -2.58 -7.37
C SER A 32 -7.99 -2.30 -8.56
N PHE A 33 -7.45 -1.87 -9.70
CA PHE A 33 -8.17 -1.51 -10.92
C PHE A 33 -7.78 -2.37 -12.13
N ASP A 34 -8.68 -2.43 -13.11
CA ASP A 34 -8.51 -3.24 -14.32
C ASP A 34 -7.48 -2.62 -15.28
N CYS A 35 -6.25 -3.12 -15.19
CA CYS A 35 -5.14 -2.75 -16.07
C CYS A 35 -5.44 -2.92 -17.56
N SER A 36 -6.33 -3.84 -17.95
CA SER A 36 -6.62 -4.10 -19.37
C SER A 36 -7.26 -2.90 -20.08
N ARG A 37 -7.93 -2.03 -19.32
CA ARG A 37 -8.67 -0.85 -19.84
C ARG A 37 -7.80 0.37 -20.05
N LEU A 38 -6.57 0.37 -19.54
CA LEU A 38 -5.66 1.50 -19.64
C LEU A 38 -5.01 1.57 -21.02
N LYS A 39 -5.14 2.75 -21.63
CA LYS A 39 -4.48 3.13 -22.87
C LYS A 39 -3.28 4.02 -22.55
N ASP A 40 -2.19 3.77 -23.25
CA ASP A 40 -1.03 4.67 -23.29
C ASP A 40 -1.37 5.90 -24.14
N ASN A 41 -1.68 7.00 -23.47
CA ASN A 41 -2.09 8.26 -24.08
C ASN A 41 -1.50 9.49 -23.37
N GLY A 42 -0.48 9.29 -22.51
CA GLY A 42 0.16 10.35 -21.72
C GLY A 42 -0.69 10.94 -20.59
N LYS A 43 -1.92 10.44 -20.35
CA LYS A 43 -2.82 10.94 -19.28
C LYS A 43 -2.90 10.01 -18.07
N ASN A 44 -2.47 8.77 -18.23
CA ASN A 44 -2.63 7.69 -17.26
C ASN A 44 -1.28 7.07 -16.87
N ASP A 45 -0.18 7.81 -17.04
CA ASP A 45 1.18 7.28 -16.86
C ASP A 45 1.41 6.75 -15.43
N ASP A 46 0.78 7.34 -14.42
CA ASP A 46 0.82 6.82 -13.06
C ASP A 46 0.12 5.46 -12.94
N GLU A 47 -1.06 5.31 -13.52
CA GLU A 47 -1.78 4.02 -13.54
C GLU A 47 -1.06 2.97 -14.39
N LEU A 48 -0.40 3.38 -15.47
CA LEU A 48 0.40 2.50 -16.34
C LEU A 48 1.65 1.96 -15.62
N ILE A 49 2.26 2.76 -14.73
CA ILE A 49 3.35 2.30 -13.85
C ILE A 49 2.83 1.21 -12.92
N LEU A 50 1.72 1.45 -12.20
CA LEU A 50 1.11 0.45 -11.31
C LEU A 50 0.73 -0.85 -12.03
N CYS A 51 0.36 -0.75 -13.32
CA CYS A 51 0.03 -1.90 -14.16
C CYS A 51 1.22 -2.57 -14.82
N ASN A 52 2.46 -2.16 -14.53
CA ASN A 52 3.68 -2.68 -15.16
C ASN A 52 3.63 -2.63 -16.71
N LYS A 53 2.98 -1.61 -17.28
CA LYS A 53 2.81 -1.47 -18.74
C LYS A 53 3.89 -0.63 -19.43
N ILE A 54 4.65 0.16 -18.67
CA ILE A 54 5.74 1.00 -19.19
C ILE A 54 7.06 0.43 -18.69
N GLY A 55 7.86 -0.14 -19.61
CA GLY A 55 9.22 -0.62 -19.35
C GLY A 55 9.26 -1.79 -18.36
N ALA A 56 9.32 -3.02 -18.88
CA ALA A 56 9.40 -4.29 -18.14
C ALA A 56 10.67 -4.47 -17.27
N ILE A 57 11.30 -3.39 -16.80
CA ILE A 57 12.64 -3.39 -16.21
C ILE A 57 12.59 -3.55 -14.67
N ASN A 58 11.44 -3.42 -14.00
CA ASN A 58 11.40 -3.64 -12.55
C ASN A 58 10.04 -4.17 -12.03
N GLU A 59 9.78 -5.46 -12.32
CA GLU A 59 8.61 -6.20 -11.84
C GLU A 59 8.43 -6.10 -10.30
N PHE A 60 9.54 -6.13 -9.56
CA PHE A 60 9.55 -6.01 -8.10
C PHE A 60 8.91 -4.69 -7.64
N GLU A 61 9.38 -3.55 -8.16
CA GLU A 61 8.89 -2.23 -7.79
C GLU A 61 7.40 -2.03 -8.13
N ASN A 62 6.94 -2.62 -9.22
CA ASN A 62 5.52 -2.56 -9.60
C ASN A 62 4.64 -3.40 -8.68
N LYS A 63 5.10 -4.60 -8.32
CA LYS A 63 4.40 -5.42 -7.33
C LYS A 63 4.33 -4.71 -5.98
N LYS A 64 5.42 -4.06 -5.53
CA LYS A 64 5.42 -3.23 -4.31
C LYS A 64 4.32 -2.17 -4.37
N LEU A 65 4.19 -1.46 -5.49
CA LEU A 65 3.12 -0.47 -5.68
C LEU A 65 1.70 -1.08 -5.74
N ALA A 66 1.54 -2.25 -6.37
CA ALA A 66 0.26 -2.94 -6.43
C ALA A 66 -0.19 -3.45 -5.05
N LEU A 67 0.73 -3.99 -4.26
CA LEU A 67 0.47 -4.42 -2.89
C LEU A 67 -0.05 -3.23 -2.05
N ILE A 68 0.66 -2.10 -2.06
CA ILE A 68 0.21 -0.95 -1.27
C ILE A 68 -1.11 -0.36 -1.76
N ASP A 69 -1.37 -0.36 -3.07
CA ASP A 69 -2.65 0.06 -3.62
C ASP A 69 -3.80 -0.80 -3.08
N ASN A 70 -3.63 -2.12 -3.02
CA ASN A 70 -4.65 -3.03 -2.49
C ASN A 70 -4.90 -2.83 -0.99
N ILE A 71 -3.84 -2.65 -0.20
CA ILE A 71 -3.99 -2.39 1.24
C ILE A 71 -4.71 -1.05 1.43
N PHE A 72 -4.32 -0.03 0.66
CA PHE A 72 -4.91 1.31 0.75
C PHE A 72 -6.39 1.30 0.39
N ILE A 73 -6.75 0.70 -0.74
CA ILE A 73 -8.13 0.68 -1.22
C ILE A 73 -9.00 -0.17 -0.31
N SER A 74 -8.51 -1.31 0.21
CA SER A 74 -9.26 -2.10 1.19
C SER A 74 -9.50 -1.30 2.48
N LEU A 75 -8.51 -0.57 3.01
CA LEU A 75 -8.70 0.31 4.16
C LEU A 75 -9.71 1.42 3.86
N TYR A 76 -9.54 2.09 2.72
CA TYR A 76 -10.39 3.20 2.30
C TYR A 76 -11.86 2.78 2.20
N GLN A 77 -12.14 1.65 1.53
CA GLN A 77 -13.49 1.13 1.37
C GLN A 77 -14.11 0.79 2.72
N GLU A 78 -13.38 0.06 3.57
CA GLU A 78 -13.89 -0.34 4.89
C GLU A 78 -14.19 0.87 5.78
N LEU A 79 -13.32 1.89 5.77
CA LEU A 79 -13.59 3.14 6.50
C LEU A 79 -14.75 3.93 5.90
N LEU A 80 -14.85 4.00 4.57
CA LEU A 80 -15.92 4.73 3.88
C LEU A 80 -17.29 4.13 4.19
N ASP A 81 -17.40 2.80 4.21
CA ASP A 81 -18.66 2.09 4.47
C ASP A 81 -19.14 2.26 5.91
N ASN A 82 -18.22 2.44 6.86
CA ASN A 82 -18.50 2.57 8.29
C ASN A 82 -18.47 4.02 8.80
N ALA A 83 -18.28 5.00 7.92
CA ALA A 83 -18.24 6.41 8.29
C ALA A 83 -19.60 7.10 8.24
N ASN A 84 -19.74 8.19 9.00
CA ASN A 84 -20.81 9.16 8.80
C ASN A 84 -20.57 10.02 7.53
N ASP A 85 -21.60 10.69 7.02
CA ASP A 85 -21.52 11.42 5.74
C ASP A 85 -20.42 12.51 5.70
N ASN A 86 -20.23 13.23 6.80
CA ASN A 86 -19.18 14.26 6.89
C ASN A 86 -17.79 13.61 6.78
N MET A 87 -17.58 12.46 7.43
CA MET A 87 -16.32 11.74 7.40
C MET A 87 -16.07 11.07 6.04
N LYS A 88 -17.13 10.60 5.35
CA LYS A 88 -17.02 10.09 3.97
C LYS A 88 -16.47 11.12 3.00
N GLU A 89 -16.97 12.36 3.06
CA GLU A 89 -16.44 13.44 2.23
C GLU A 89 -14.97 13.73 2.54
N ASP A 90 -14.62 13.69 3.82
CA ASP A 90 -13.27 13.84 4.31
C ASP A 90 -12.31 12.77 3.77
N PHE A 91 -12.74 11.51 3.70
CA PHE A 91 -11.97 10.42 3.07
C PHE A 91 -11.86 10.57 1.55
N LYS A 92 -12.94 10.96 0.86
CA LYS A 92 -12.91 11.24 -0.58
C LYS A 92 -11.91 12.35 -0.92
N LEU A 93 -11.77 13.36 -0.05
CA LEU A 93 -10.77 14.42 -0.22
C LEU A 93 -9.33 13.89 -0.12
N VAL A 94 -9.06 12.94 0.79
CA VAL A 94 -7.75 12.27 0.87
C VAL A 94 -7.44 11.53 -0.43
N LEU A 95 -8.37 10.72 -0.91
CA LEU A 95 -8.23 9.96 -2.15
C LEU A 95 -7.99 10.90 -3.36
N LYS A 96 -8.78 11.97 -3.48
CA LYS A 96 -8.65 12.96 -4.55
C LYS A 96 -7.30 13.66 -4.52
N LYS A 97 -6.80 14.00 -3.33
CA LYS A 97 -5.47 14.61 -3.16
C LYS A 97 -4.36 13.65 -3.59
N MET A 98 -4.44 12.37 -3.18
CA MET A 98 -3.50 11.33 -3.57
C MET A 98 -3.38 11.18 -5.10
N PHE A 99 -4.52 11.05 -5.80
CA PHE A 99 -4.52 10.94 -7.27
C PHE A 99 -3.98 12.20 -7.96
N LYS A 100 -4.27 13.39 -7.43
CA LYS A 100 -3.73 14.64 -7.97
C LYS A 100 -2.21 14.70 -7.83
N GLU A 101 -1.68 14.34 -6.67
CA GLU A 101 -0.22 14.33 -6.42
C GLU A 101 0.49 13.32 -7.31
N ARG A 102 -0.04 12.09 -7.44
CA ARG A 102 0.48 11.07 -8.37
C ARG A 102 0.60 11.60 -9.80
N LYS A 103 -0.50 12.14 -10.34
CA LYS A 103 -0.55 12.64 -11.72
C LYS A 103 0.41 13.80 -11.99
N ASN A 104 0.59 14.70 -11.03
CA ASN A 104 1.50 15.83 -11.19
C ASN A 104 2.96 15.37 -11.24
N TYR A 105 3.31 14.35 -10.48
CA TYR A 105 4.67 13.90 -10.35
C TYR A 105 5.16 13.07 -11.55
N THR A 106 4.32 12.17 -12.07
CA THR A 106 4.71 11.36 -13.24
C THR A 106 5.04 12.23 -14.46
N LYS A 107 4.34 13.36 -14.62
CA LYS A 107 4.62 14.38 -15.65
C LYS A 107 5.93 15.16 -15.44
N ALA A 108 6.37 15.33 -14.20
CA ALA A 108 7.61 16.05 -13.92
C ALA A 108 8.85 15.21 -14.25
N ILE A 109 8.79 13.90 -13.99
CA ILE A 109 9.96 13.02 -14.21
C ILE A 109 10.10 12.58 -15.67
N SER A 110 9.00 12.53 -16.44
CA SER A 110 9.09 12.28 -17.88
C SER A 110 9.95 13.32 -18.62
N ASN A 111 10.12 14.52 -18.04
CA ASN A 111 10.83 15.63 -18.69
C ASN A 111 12.30 15.78 -18.24
N ASP A 112 12.62 15.53 -16.96
CA ASP A 112 13.92 15.97 -16.41
C ASP A 112 14.94 14.85 -16.16
N TYR A 113 14.52 13.61 -15.87
CA TYR A 113 15.45 12.54 -15.40
C TYR A 113 15.88 11.53 -16.46
N LEU A 114 15.15 11.43 -17.58
CA LEU A 114 15.50 10.54 -18.69
C LEU A 114 16.79 10.97 -19.42
N HIS A 115 17.25 12.20 -19.21
CA HIS A 115 18.43 12.75 -19.88
C HIS A 115 19.74 12.61 -19.08
N ILE A 116 19.71 12.18 -17.81
CA ILE A 116 20.86 12.31 -16.90
C ILE A 116 21.42 10.94 -16.41
N SER A 117 20.61 9.88 -16.36
CA SER A 117 21.04 8.58 -15.80
C SER A 117 21.61 7.64 -16.86
N GLN A 118 22.80 7.07 -16.62
CA GLN A 118 23.39 5.97 -17.41
C GLN A 118 22.78 4.60 -17.07
N ASP A 119 22.08 4.48 -15.92
CA ASP A 119 21.30 3.30 -15.55
C ASP A 119 19.82 3.51 -15.93
N PRO A 120 19.25 2.69 -16.84
CA PRO A 120 17.85 2.80 -17.24
C PRO A 120 16.84 2.45 -16.13
N ALA A 121 17.24 1.76 -15.06
CA ALA A 121 16.36 1.37 -13.95
C ALA A 121 16.25 2.46 -12.86
N LEU A 122 17.27 3.30 -12.68
CA LEU A 122 17.32 4.29 -11.60
C LEU A 122 16.18 5.33 -11.66
N PRO A 123 15.80 5.91 -12.82
CA PRO A 123 14.64 6.80 -12.91
C PRO A 123 13.32 6.10 -12.55
N PHE A 124 13.24 4.79 -12.68
CA PHE A 124 12.05 4.00 -12.38
C PHE A 124 11.88 3.80 -10.87
N VAL A 125 12.93 3.36 -10.17
CA VAL A 125 12.94 3.20 -8.70
C VAL A 125 12.60 4.52 -8.01
N TYR A 126 13.15 5.63 -8.49
CA TYR A 126 12.83 6.95 -7.96
C TYR A 126 11.34 7.31 -8.14
N LYS A 127 10.73 6.95 -9.29
CA LYS A 127 9.29 7.14 -9.52
C LYS A 127 8.46 6.31 -8.56
N THR A 128 8.80 5.04 -8.39
CA THR A 128 8.02 4.09 -7.57
C THR A 128 8.11 4.45 -6.10
N ASP A 129 9.30 4.78 -5.59
CA ASP A 129 9.50 5.23 -4.22
C ASP A 129 8.67 6.48 -3.89
N TYR A 130 8.59 7.43 -4.82
CA TYR A 130 7.79 8.63 -4.60
C TYR A 130 6.29 8.36 -4.65
N ILE A 131 5.82 7.50 -5.58
CA ILE A 131 4.43 7.04 -5.57
C ILE A 131 4.13 6.34 -4.23
N GLY A 132 5.03 5.49 -3.74
CA GLY A 132 4.95 4.88 -2.42
C GLY A 132 4.81 5.90 -1.29
N LYS A 133 5.61 6.98 -1.32
CA LYS A 133 5.47 8.10 -0.36
C LYS A 133 4.12 8.81 -0.44
N ILE A 134 3.55 8.96 -1.63
CA ILE A 134 2.20 9.53 -1.81
C ILE A 134 1.16 8.60 -1.15
N TYR A 135 1.26 7.29 -1.36
CA TYR A 135 0.40 6.32 -0.68
C TYR A 135 0.55 6.39 0.84
N ALA A 136 1.78 6.42 1.38
CA ALA A 136 2.03 6.52 2.81
C ALA A 136 1.38 7.78 3.42
N LYS A 137 1.50 8.94 2.75
CA LYS A 137 0.83 10.18 3.18
C LYS A 137 -0.70 10.05 3.16
N ALA A 138 -1.25 9.39 2.14
CA ALA A 138 -2.69 9.17 2.03
C ALA A 138 -3.21 8.22 3.10
N PHE A 139 -2.50 7.11 3.36
CA PHE A 139 -2.75 6.18 4.46
C PHE A 139 -2.81 6.90 5.81
N LEU A 140 -1.76 7.68 6.11
CA LEU A 140 -1.69 8.45 7.34
C LEU A 140 -2.87 9.41 7.47
N GLY A 141 -3.20 10.12 6.38
CA GLY A 141 -4.34 11.03 6.33
C GLY A 141 -5.67 10.35 6.59
N LEU A 142 -5.88 9.14 6.06
CA LEU A 142 -7.08 8.33 6.34
C LEU A 142 -7.13 7.93 7.81
N MET A 143 -6.05 7.36 8.35
CA MET A 143 -5.99 6.94 9.75
C MET A 143 -6.27 8.10 10.71
N GLN A 144 -5.62 9.24 10.49
CA GLN A 144 -5.78 10.42 11.34
C GLN A 144 -7.19 11.03 11.27
N LYS A 145 -7.84 11.01 10.10
CA LYS A 145 -9.23 11.45 9.96
C LYS A 145 -10.18 10.46 10.64
N ALA A 146 -10.00 9.16 10.40
CA ALA A 146 -10.82 8.12 11.00
C ALA A 146 -10.75 8.13 12.54
N LYS A 147 -9.61 8.47 13.15
CA LYS A 147 -9.47 8.63 14.61
C LYS A 147 -10.38 9.73 15.21
N LYS A 148 -10.91 10.66 14.41
CA LYS A 148 -11.79 11.76 14.86
C LYS A 148 -13.27 11.39 14.92
N ASP A 149 -13.67 10.31 14.26
CA ASP A 149 -15.04 9.79 14.24
C ASP A 149 -15.12 8.48 15.03
N THR A 150 -16.14 8.31 15.87
CA THR A 150 -16.24 7.16 16.77
C THR A 150 -16.36 5.84 16.01
N GLN A 151 -17.19 5.79 14.95
CA GLN A 151 -17.42 4.57 14.18
C GLN A 151 -16.17 4.17 13.40
N SER A 152 -15.58 5.13 12.68
CA SER A 152 -14.36 4.93 11.90
C SER A 152 -13.17 4.55 12.80
N LYS A 153 -13.05 5.15 13.99
CA LYS A 153 -12.02 4.81 14.97
C LYS A 153 -12.16 3.39 15.48
N GLU A 154 -13.38 2.94 15.77
CA GLU A 154 -13.62 1.57 16.22
C GLU A 154 -13.30 0.57 15.11
N LYS A 155 -13.66 0.90 13.86
CA LYS A 155 -13.28 0.06 12.72
C LYS A 155 -11.77 -0.02 12.55
N LEU A 156 -11.03 1.09 12.68
CA LEU A 156 -9.55 1.06 12.71
C LEU A 156 -9.01 0.14 13.81
N ARG A 157 -9.63 0.14 15.00
CA ARG A 157 -9.20 -0.73 16.11
C ARG A 157 -9.38 -2.19 15.76
N GLN A 158 -10.49 -2.54 15.13
CA GLN A 158 -10.76 -3.90 14.67
C GLN A 158 -9.74 -4.34 13.61
N ILE A 159 -9.54 -3.52 12.58
CA ILE A 159 -8.58 -3.78 11.49
C ILE A 159 -7.17 -4.02 12.02
N PHE A 160 -6.73 -3.19 12.98
CA PHE A 160 -5.36 -3.23 13.48
C PHE A 160 -5.22 -3.90 14.85
N ASN A 161 -6.18 -4.74 15.26
CA ASN A 161 -6.15 -5.47 16.55
C ASN A 161 -5.79 -4.58 17.76
N ASN A 162 -6.38 -3.39 17.83
CA ASN A 162 -6.13 -2.32 18.82
C ASN A 162 -4.74 -1.66 18.77
N GLN A 163 -3.92 -1.93 17.75
CA GLN A 163 -2.56 -1.42 17.59
C GLN A 163 -2.46 -0.23 16.62
N ILE A 164 -3.49 0.63 16.53
CA ILE A 164 -3.54 1.74 15.56
C ILE A 164 -2.25 2.59 15.59
N ASP A 165 -1.77 2.95 16.78
CA ASP A 165 -0.60 3.83 16.92
C ASP A 165 0.70 3.17 16.45
N LYS A 166 0.81 1.83 16.52
CA LYS A 166 1.94 1.08 15.92
C LYS A 166 1.96 1.30 14.41
N TYR A 167 0.84 1.04 13.75
CA TYR A 167 0.73 1.14 12.29
C TYR A 167 0.80 2.57 11.79
N GLU A 168 0.27 3.54 12.55
CA GLU A 168 0.43 4.96 12.24
C GLU A 168 1.91 5.38 12.26
N ASN A 169 2.67 4.92 13.25
CA ASN A 169 4.11 5.18 13.34
C ASN A 169 4.90 4.54 12.19
N LEU A 170 4.60 3.29 11.83
CA LEU A 170 5.23 2.61 10.69
C LEU A 170 4.99 3.38 9.37
N ILE A 171 3.76 3.84 9.15
CA ILE A 171 3.43 4.66 7.98
C ILE A 171 4.13 6.02 8.02
N GLN A 172 4.18 6.68 9.18
CA GLN A 172 4.89 7.94 9.34
C GLN A 172 6.38 7.80 8.97
N GLN A 173 7.02 6.70 9.39
CA GLN A 173 8.41 6.38 9.04
C GLN A 173 8.59 6.10 7.54
N SER A 174 7.59 5.49 6.90
CA SER A 174 7.55 5.22 5.46
C SER A 174 7.53 6.48 4.59
N ILE A 175 7.09 7.61 5.13
CA ILE A 175 7.14 8.91 4.41
C ILE A 175 8.58 9.42 4.30
N GLN A 176 9.42 9.13 5.30
CA GLN A 176 10.81 9.59 5.33
C GLN A 176 11.71 8.69 4.49
N ASP A 177 11.58 7.38 4.66
CA ASP A 177 12.41 6.37 4.03
C ASP A 177 11.55 5.29 3.35
N PRO A 178 11.69 5.07 2.03
CA PRO A 178 10.95 4.05 1.29
C PRO A 178 11.05 2.64 1.88
N ILE A 179 12.18 2.26 2.50
CA ILE A 179 12.37 0.90 3.05
C ILE A 179 11.36 0.59 4.17
N ASN A 180 10.91 1.62 4.90
CA ASN A 180 9.95 1.43 5.98
C ASN A 180 8.55 1.03 5.46
N LEU A 181 8.27 1.25 4.17
CA LEU A 181 7.02 0.81 3.55
C LEU A 181 6.98 -0.71 3.41
N GLU A 182 8.12 -1.33 3.12
CA GLU A 182 8.26 -2.79 3.06
C GLU A 182 8.07 -3.38 4.45
N ILE A 183 8.68 -2.76 5.48
CA ILE A 183 8.50 -3.14 6.89
C ILE A 183 7.03 -3.03 7.31
N PHE A 184 6.33 -1.98 6.89
CA PHE A 184 4.90 -1.84 7.15
C PHE A 184 4.09 -2.99 6.56
N ILE A 185 4.32 -3.33 5.28
CA ILE A 185 3.61 -4.42 4.61
C ILE A 185 3.94 -5.77 5.27
N ASP A 186 5.22 -5.99 5.60
CA ASP A 186 5.69 -7.22 6.26
C ASP A 186 5.02 -7.40 7.65
N ASN A 187 4.87 -6.33 8.42
CA ASN A 187 4.16 -6.39 9.70
C ASN A 187 2.68 -6.76 9.53
N LEU A 188 1.99 -6.18 8.53
CA LEU A 188 0.60 -6.55 8.24
C LEU A 188 0.48 -8.02 7.85
N ALA A 189 1.43 -8.52 7.05
CA ALA A 189 1.44 -9.87 6.54
C ALA A 189 1.74 -10.91 7.65
N GLN A 190 2.73 -10.63 8.50
CA GLN A 190 3.12 -11.47 9.63
C GLN A 190 2.03 -11.55 10.71
N GLU A 191 1.28 -10.47 10.91
CA GLU A 191 0.14 -10.43 11.83
C GLU A 191 -1.17 -10.94 11.22
N ASP A 192 -1.10 -11.51 10.01
CA ASP A 192 -2.25 -12.04 9.26
C ASP A 192 -3.37 -11.00 9.02
N LEU A 193 -3.01 -9.71 9.01
CA LEU A 193 -3.94 -8.61 8.77
C LEU A 193 -4.24 -8.40 7.29
N ILE A 194 -3.47 -9.00 6.40
CA ILE A 194 -3.70 -8.97 4.95
C ILE A 194 -3.73 -10.38 4.35
N ASP A 195 -4.49 -10.55 3.27
CA ASP A 195 -4.47 -11.76 2.44
C ASP A 195 -3.29 -11.76 1.44
N TYR A 196 -3.18 -12.83 0.65
CA TYR A 196 -2.15 -12.97 -0.38
C TYR A 196 -2.28 -11.96 -1.53
N ASN A 197 -3.40 -11.25 -1.64
CA ASN A 197 -3.59 -10.14 -2.59
C ASN A 197 -3.29 -8.78 -1.95
N ALA A 198 -2.78 -8.77 -0.71
CA ALA A 198 -2.60 -7.58 0.12
C ALA A 198 -3.89 -6.79 0.37
N LYS A 199 -5.03 -7.49 0.52
CA LYS A 199 -6.27 -6.88 1.03
C LYS A 199 -6.35 -7.09 2.53
N LEU A 200 -6.76 -6.05 3.26
CA LEU A 200 -7.01 -6.17 4.69
C LEU A 200 -8.07 -7.24 4.98
N ARG A 201 -7.85 -8.00 6.05
CA ARG A 201 -8.80 -8.96 6.60
C ARG A 201 -9.60 -8.29 7.72
N PHE A 202 -10.90 -8.56 7.77
CA PHE A 202 -11.85 -7.94 8.70
C PHE A 202 -12.70 -8.99 9.40
#